data_AF-A0A1A8QWF3-F1
#
_entry.id   AF-A0A1A8QWF3-F1
#
_cell.length_a   1.000
_cell.length_b   1.000
_cell.length_c   1.000
_cell.angle_alpha   90.00
_cell.angle_beta   90.00
_cell.angle_gamma   90.00
#
_symmetry.space_group_name_H-M   'P 1'
#
loop_
_entity.id
_entity.type
_entity.pdbx_description
1 polymer ?
#
loop_
_entity_poly.entity_id
_entity_poly.type
_entity_poly.pdbx_seq_one_letter_code
_entity_poly.pdbx_strand_id
1 'polypeptide(L)'
;MDWPGRNQVLMCCVLGLLCCAGLPQQGLCSASTVSLPENLLFVSTLDGNLHAVSKKSGSIKWTLKEDPVLQVPTHVAEPAFLPDPNDGSLYSLGGKNSKGLTKLPFTIPELVQASPCRSSDGILYMGKKQDLWYVVDLLTGEKQQTLTSSFAEVFCPSSSLLYLGRTEYTITMYDTKSRELRWNATYSDYASTLPDDDTKYKMAHFVSNGDGLVVTVDSETGDVQWVQNYNSPVVAMYIWQREGLRKIPHTNVA
;
A
#
# COMPACT_ATOMS: atom_id res chain seq x y z
N MET A 1 -41.31 -90.81 -5.12
CA MET A 1 -40.41 -91.81 -4.51
C MET A 1 -39.05 -91.59 -5.13
N ASP A 2 -38.03 -91.54 -4.27
CA ASP A 2 -36.59 -91.61 -4.54
C ASP A 2 -35.83 -90.41 -5.12
N TRP A 3 -35.01 -89.84 -4.22
CA TRP A 3 -33.66 -89.25 -4.40
C TRP A 3 -32.68 -90.33 -4.95
N PRO A 4 -31.47 -90.01 -5.51
CA PRO A 4 -30.34 -89.30 -4.84
C PRO A 4 -29.51 -88.43 -5.82
N GLY A 5 -28.44 -87.70 -5.49
CA GLY A 5 -27.45 -87.53 -4.42
C GLY A 5 -26.28 -86.73 -5.09
N ARG A 6 -25.18 -86.25 -4.50
CA ARG A 6 -24.56 -86.11 -3.18
C ARG A 6 -23.25 -85.29 -3.41
N ASN A 7 -22.67 -84.71 -2.35
CA ASN A 7 -21.27 -84.24 -2.16
C ASN A 7 -20.85 -82.90 -2.78
N GLN A 8 -19.90 -82.12 -2.24
CA GLN A 8 -19.34 -81.80 -0.90
C GLN A 8 -18.29 -80.70 -1.20
N VAL A 9 -18.03 -79.78 -0.25
CA VAL A 9 -16.71 -79.23 0.17
C VAL A 9 -16.78 -77.75 0.62
N LEU A 10 -16.19 -77.51 1.80
CA LEU A 10 -15.86 -76.27 2.52
C LEU A 10 -15.17 -75.18 1.67
N MET A 11 -15.23 -73.90 2.07
CA MET A 11 -14.05 -73.12 2.57
C MET A 11 -14.33 -71.61 2.81
N CYS A 12 -14.14 -71.21 4.08
CA CYS A 12 -13.64 -69.96 4.68
C CYS A 12 -14.07 -68.52 4.27
N CYS A 13 -14.45 -67.81 5.33
CA CYS A 13 -14.41 -66.38 5.65
C CYS A 13 -13.30 -65.54 5.00
N VAL A 14 -13.60 -64.25 4.69
CA VAL A 14 -12.98 -63.05 5.30
C VAL A 14 -13.97 -61.88 5.22
N LEU A 15 -14.30 -61.28 6.38
CA LEU A 15 -15.00 -59.99 6.49
C LEU A 15 -14.04 -58.84 6.12
N GLY A 16 -14.42 -58.01 5.15
CA GLY A 16 -13.71 -56.77 4.84
C GLY A 16 -14.07 -55.67 5.84
N LEU A 17 -13.11 -55.28 6.69
CA LEU A 17 -13.11 -54.02 7.41
C LEU A 17 -13.03 -52.87 6.39
N LEU A 18 -14.09 -52.08 6.23
CA LEU A 18 -13.96 -50.72 5.68
C LEU A 18 -13.39 -49.82 6.79
N CYS A 19 -12.08 -49.59 6.74
CA CYS A 19 -11.46 -48.48 7.44
C CYS A 19 -12.04 -47.17 6.91
N CYS A 20 -12.72 -46.42 7.78
CA CYS A 20 -13.02 -45.00 7.57
C CYS A 20 -11.70 -44.23 7.45
N ALA A 21 -11.21 -44.07 6.22
CA ALA A 21 -10.19 -43.08 5.92
C ALA A 21 -10.82 -41.70 6.12
N GLY A 22 -10.31 -40.95 7.10
CA GLY A 22 -10.70 -39.58 7.36
C GLY A 22 -10.48 -38.73 6.11
N LEU A 23 -11.57 -38.29 5.50
CA LEU A 23 -11.55 -37.19 4.55
C LEU A 23 -11.18 -35.92 5.32
N PRO A 24 -10.18 -35.14 4.89
CA PRO A 24 -9.99 -33.81 5.43
C PRO A 24 -11.25 -33.00 5.12
N GLN A 25 -11.87 -32.43 6.15
CA GLN A 25 -12.96 -31.47 5.99
C GLN A 25 -12.44 -30.30 5.16
N GLN A 26 -12.67 -30.34 3.84
CA GLN A 26 -12.61 -29.17 3.01
C GLN A 26 -13.75 -28.27 3.48
N GLY A 27 -13.42 -27.29 4.32
CA GLY A 27 -14.36 -26.25 4.70
C GLY A 27 -14.90 -25.63 3.42
N LEU A 28 -16.23 -25.68 3.24
CA LEU A 28 -16.92 -24.95 2.19
C LEU A 28 -16.68 -23.46 2.43
N CYS A 29 -15.70 -22.87 1.71
CA CYS A 29 -15.50 -21.43 1.70
C CYS A 29 -16.67 -20.81 0.94
N SER A 30 -17.63 -20.24 1.67
CA SER A 30 -18.79 -19.54 1.10
C SER A 30 -18.30 -18.24 0.46
N ALA A 31 -18.20 -18.23 -0.88
CA ALA A 31 -17.85 -17.04 -1.64
C ALA A 31 -19.03 -16.06 -1.62
N SER A 32 -18.93 -15.05 -0.77
CA SER A 32 -19.84 -13.91 -0.80
C SER A 32 -19.33 -12.95 -1.87
N THR A 33 -20.10 -12.71 -2.92
CA THR A 33 -19.77 -11.74 -3.97
C THR A 33 -19.96 -10.32 -3.40
N VAL A 34 -18.89 -9.77 -2.83
CA VAL A 34 -18.87 -8.38 -2.38
C VAL A 34 -18.77 -7.47 -3.59
N SER A 35 -19.59 -6.41 -3.60
CA SER A 35 -19.55 -5.38 -4.64
C SER A 35 -18.14 -4.81 -4.75
N LEU A 36 -17.58 -4.86 -5.95
CA LEU A 36 -16.20 -4.54 -6.29
C LEU A 36 -15.65 -3.27 -5.60
N PRO A 37 -14.34 -3.26 -5.27
CA PRO A 37 -13.59 -2.06 -4.87
C PRO A 37 -13.68 -0.88 -5.86
N GLU A 38 -14.22 -1.08 -7.06
CA GLU A 38 -14.39 -0.07 -8.10
C GLU A 38 -15.23 1.15 -7.64
N ASN A 39 -16.04 1.01 -6.58
CA ASN A 39 -16.77 2.13 -5.97
C ASN A 39 -16.02 2.84 -4.85
N LEU A 40 -14.80 2.38 -4.51
CA LEU A 40 -13.95 2.96 -3.49
C LEU A 40 -12.82 3.79 -4.09
N LEU A 41 -12.56 4.89 -3.42
CA LEU A 41 -11.40 5.75 -3.59
C LEU A 41 -10.52 5.57 -2.35
N PHE A 42 -9.23 5.44 -2.53
CA PHE A 42 -8.27 5.34 -1.44
C PHE A 42 -7.53 6.67 -1.33
N VAL A 43 -7.53 7.26 -0.14
CA VAL A 43 -6.93 8.56 0.13
C VAL A 43 -5.81 8.37 1.13
N SER A 44 -4.57 8.63 0.72
CA SER A 44 -3.39 8.57 1.58
C SER A 44 -3.08 9.95 2.11
N THR A 45 -2.83 10.00 3.42
CA THR A 45 -2.56 11.23 4.17
C THR A 45 -1.15 11.21 4.75
N LEU A 46 -0.61 12.40 5.03
CA LEU A 46 0.78 12.60 5.45
C LEU A 46 1.13 11.86 6.74
N ASP A 47 0.18 11.73 7.66
CA ASP A 47 0.33 11.03 8.94
C ASP A 47 0.27 9.49 8.81
N GLY A 48 0.17 8.96 7.60
CA GLY A 48 0.28 7.52 7.33
C GLY A 48 -1.06 6.79 7.26
N ASN A 49 -2.19 7.50 7.32
CA ASN A 49 -3.49 6.87 7.15
C ASN A 49 -3.83 6.67 5.67
N LEU A 50 -4.38 5.51 5.36
CA LEU A 50 -5.04 5.20 4.09
C LEU A 50 -6.54 5.02 4.34
N HIS A 51 -7.33 5.99 3.89
CA HIS A 51 -8.78 5.96 4.02
C HIS A 51 -9.41 5.32 2.78
N ALA A 52 -10.27 4.33 2.95
CA ALA A 52 -11.19 3.91 1.90
C ALA A 52 -12.46 4.74 1.96
N VAL A 53 -12.84 5.32 0.83
CA VAL A 53 -13.85 6.38 0.72
C VAL A 53 -14.82 6.01 -0.37
N SER A 54 -16.11 6.24 -0.15
CA SER A 54 -17.08 6.07 -1.23
C SER A 54 -16.88 7.13 -2.30
N LYS A 55 -16.65 6.72 -3.57
CA LYS A 55 -16.50 7.65 -4.70
C LYS A 55 -17.67 8.63 -4.85
N LYS A 56 -18.89 8.20 -4.50
CA LYS A 56 -20.12 8.98 -4.70
C LYS A 56 -20.37 10.01 -3.60
N SER A 57 -20.12 9.65 -2.34
CA SER A 57 -20.48 10.48 -1.19
C SER A 57 -19.30 11.13 -0.47
N GLY A 58 -18.06 10.71 -0.73
CA GLY A 58 -16.90 11.16 0.02
C GLY A 58 -16.81 10.59 1.46
N SER A 59 -17.77 9.74 1.87
CA SER A 59 -17.79 9.19 3.23
C SER A 59 -16.72 8.12 3.41
N ILE A 60 -15.96 8.20 4.51
CA ILE A 60 -14.97 7.20 4.92
C ILE A 60 -15.69 5.90 5.32
N LYS A 61 -15.29 4.78 4.71
CA LYS A 61 -15.73 3.43 5.04
C LYS A 61 -14.89 2.80 6.13
N TRP A 62 -13.57 2.92 5.99
CA TRP A 62 -12.61 2.44 6.96
C TRP A 62 -11.28 3.18 6.79
N THR A 63 -10.37 3.01 7.75
CA THR A 63 -9.05 3.64 7.74
C THR A 63 -8.00 2.63 8.17
N LEU A 64 -6.99 2.41 7.32
CA LEU A 64 -5.79 1.69 7.66
C LEU A 64 -4.75 2.68 8.18
N LYS A 65 -4.20 2.43 9.37
CA LYS A 65 -3.21 3.30 10.01
C LYS A 65 -1.82 2.66 9.93
N GLU A 66 -0.87 3.36 9.33
CA GLU A 66 0.53 2.94 9.26
C GLU A 66 1.44 4.13 9.62
N ASP A 67 2.75 3.91 9.61
CA ASP A 67 3.71 4.98 9.90
C ASP A 67 3.58 6.16 8.92
N PRO A 68 3.94 7.40 9.31
CA PRO A 68 3.83 8.57 8.44
C PRO A 68 4.55 8.43 7.10
N VAL A 69 4.04 9.13 6.08
CA VAL A 69 4.60 9.13 4.71
C VAL A 69 6.00 9.74 4.68
N LEU A 70 6.25 10.74 5.51
CA LEU A 70 7.56 11.34 5.69
C LEU A 70 7.96 11.32 7.16
N GLN A 71 9.16 10.81 7.42
CA GLN A 71 9.81 10.89 8.72
C GLN A 71 11.16 11.57 8.50
N VAL A 72 11.31 12.79 9.04
CA VAL A 72 12.52 13.60 8.92
C VAL A 72 13.00 14.05 10.31
N PRO A 73 14.30 14.34 10.49
CA PRO A 73 14.81 14.77 11.78
C PRO A 73 14.26 16.17 12.12
N THR A 74 13.89 16.39 13.38
CA THR A 74 13.37 17.69 13.86
C THR A 74 14.42 18.81 13.81
N HIS A 75 15.70 18.45 13.91
CA HIS A 75 16.81 19.39 13.84
C HIS A 75 17.46 19.31 12.47
N VAL A 76 17.30 20.38 11.69
CA VAL A 76 17.92 20.48 10.37
C VAL A 76 19.09 21.45 10.43
N ALA A 77 20.31 20.92 10.34
CA ALA A 77 21.50 21.75 10.17
C ALA A 77 21.50 22.38 8.77
N GLU A 78 22.05 23.58 8.61
CA GLU A 78 22.14 24.20 7.29
C GLU A 78 23.17 23.47 6.39
N PRO A 79 22.85 23.18 5.12
CA PRO A 79 21.57 23.41 4.45
C PRO A 79 20.48 22.41 4.86
N ALA A 80 19.24 22.90 4.95
CA ALA A 80 18.10 22.07 5.27
C ALA A 80 17.57 21.32 4.04
N PHE A 81 17.37 20.01 4.18
CA PHE A 81 16.76 19.16 3.15
C PHE A 81 15.27 18.96 3.44
N LEU A 82 14.44 19.31 2.47
CA LEU A 82 12.97 19.34 2.58
C LEU A 82 12.37 18.37 1.55
N PRO A 83 11.93 17.19 1.97
CA PRO A 83 11.28 16.24 1.08
C PRO A 83 9.81 16.60 0.84
N ASP A 84 9.36 16.33 -0.38
CA ASP A 84 7.98 16.46 -0.82
C ASP A 84 7.23 15.13 -0.58
N PRO A 85 6.13 15.12 0.17
CA PRO A 85 5.39 13.90 0.44
C PRO A 85 4.63 13.35 -0.78
N ASN A 86 4.43 14.13 -1.84
CA ASN A 86 3.62 13.72 -3.00
C ASN A 86 4.35 12.72 -3.91
N ASP A 87 5.68 12.87 -4.03
CA ASP A 87 6.52 12.13 -4.97
C ASP A 87 7.93 11.80 -4.44
N GLY A 88 8.29 12.26 -3.24
CA GLY A 88 9.65 12.10 -2.70
C GLY A 88 10.69 13.04 -3.32
N SER A 89 10.29 14.06 -4.10
CA SER A 89 11.17 15.13 -4.57
C SER A 89 11.90 15.77 -3.39
N LEU A 90 13.16 16.15 -3.58
CA LEU A 90 13.95 16.77 -2.52
C LEU A 90 14.28 18.22 -2.84
N TYR A 91 14.09 19.10 -1.87
CA TYR A 91 14.48 20.51 -1.95
C TYR A 91 15.58 20.80 -0.92
N SER A 92 16.38 21.84 -1.18
CA SER A 92 17.38 22.35 -0.26
C SER A 92 17.12 23.82 0.06
N LEU A 93 17.28 24.20 1.32
CA LEU A 93 17.11 25.56 1.83
C LEU A 93 18.39 25.98 2.58
N GLY A 94 18.92 27.16 2.28
CA GLY A 94 20.05 27.73 3.02
C GLY A 94 21.42 27.14 2.68
N GLY A 95 21.68 26.83 1.40
CA GLY A 95 22.99 26.41 0.92
C GLY A 95 24.04 27.53 0.90
N LYS A 96 25.34 27.17 0.90
CA LYS A 96 26.48 28.11 0.92
C LYS A 96 26.39 29.26 -0.11
N ASN A 97 25.68 29.05 -1.22
CA ASN A 97 25.53 30.02 -2.31
C ASN A 97 24.07 30.41 -2.60
N SER A 98 23.08 29.91 -1.85
CA SER A 98 21.66 30.19 -2.09
C SER A 98 20.89 30.35 -0.78
N LYS A 99 20.45 31.58 -0.50
CA LYS A 99 19.49 31.85 0.58
C LYS A 99 18.07 31.34 0.27
N GLY A 100 17.83 30.82 -0.94
CA GLY A 100 16.52 30.38 -1.41
C GLY A 100 16.32 28.86 -1.40
N LEU A 101 15.07 28.46 -1.65
CA LEU A 101 14.65 27.07 -1.84
C LEU A 101 15.06 26.60 -3.25
N THR A 102 15.76 25.48 -3.36
CA THR A 102 16.20 24.91 -4.65
C THR A 102 15.77 23.45 -4.75
N LYS A 103 15.09 23.07 -5.84
CA LYS A 103 14.76 21.67 -6.15
C LYS A 103 16.02 20.92 -6.58
N LEU A 104 16.29 19.78 -5.95
CA LEU A 104 17.41 18.91 -6.29
C LEU A 104 17.07 18.04 -7.50
N PRO A 105 18.08 17.57 -8.27
CA PRO A 105 17.85 16.80 -9.49
C PRO A 105 17.55 15.31 -9.25
N PHE A 106 17.24 14.93 -8.01
CA PHE A 106 16.93 13.55 -7.60
C PHE A 106 15.88 13.54 -6.49
N THR A 107 15.08 12.47 -6.49
CA THR A 107 14.13 12.13 -5.42
C THR A 107 14.77 11.24 -4.35
N ILE A 108 14.11 11.05 -3.20
CA ILE A 108 14.55 10.08 -2.19
C ILE A 108 14.64 8.66 -2.77
N PRO A 109 13.62 8.13 -3.49
CA PRO A 109 13.72 6.82 -4.12
C PRO A 109 14.91 6.68 -5.07
N GLU A 110 15.17 7.66 -5.94
CA GLU A 110 16.31 7.65 -6.87
C GLU A 110 17.64 7.67 -6.13
N LEU A 111 17.74 8.49 -5.07
CA LEU A 111 18.95 8.58 -4.25
C LEU A 111 19.22 7.28 -3.48
N VAL A 112 18.17 6.61 -2.99
CA VAL A 112 18.28 5.27 -2.38
C VAL A 112 18.76 4.25 -3.41
N GLN A 113 18.22 4.27 -4.64
CA GLN A 113 18.67 3.36 -5.71
C GLN A 113 20.14 3.60 -6.12
N ALA A 114 20.58 4.86 -6.13
CA ALA A 114 21.97 5.21 -6.44
C ALA A 114 22.96 4.94 -5.29
N SER A 115 22.46 4.60 -4.11
CA SER A 115 23.29 4.33 -2.93
C SER A 115 23.83 2.88 -2.91
N PRO A 116 24.98 2.62 -2.25
CA PRO A 116 25.80 3.57 -1.51
C PRO A 116 26.65 4.46 -2.44
N CYS A 117 26.75 5.75 -2.12
CA CYS A 117 27.59 6.68 -2.88
C CYS A 117 28.24 7.74 -1.98
N ARG A 118 29.27 8.43 -2.51
CA ARG A 118 30.01 9.47 -1.81
C ARG A 118 30.06 10.74 -2.64
N SER A 119 29.70 11.87 -2.07
CA SER A 119 29.83 13.18 -2.70
C SER A 119 31.27 13.71 -2.61
N SER A 120 31.58 14.69 -3.46
CA SER A 120 32.89 15.35 -3.52
C SER A 120 33.25 16.11 -2.24
N ASP A 121 32.25 16.60 -1.50
CA ASP A 121 32.44 17.27 -0.21
C ASP A 121 32.63 16.29 0.97
N GLY A 122 32.52 14.99 0.74
CA GLY A 122 32.83 13.93 1.71
C GLY A 122 31.64 13.39 2.49
N ILE A 123 30.41 13.63 2.02
CA ILE A 123 29.20 13.04 2.59
C ILE A 123 29.00 11.64 1.99
N LEU A 124 28.75 10.66 2.84
CA LEU A 124 28.35 9.31 2.47
C LEU A 124 26.82 9.21 2.50
N TYR A 125 26.26 8.68 1.42
CA TYR A 125 24.84 8.39 1.30
C TYR A 125 24.63 6.88 1.40
N MET A 126 23.79 6.47 2.33
CA MET A 126 23.40 5.07 2.54
C MET A 126 21.89 4.98 2.44
N GLY A 127 21.40 4.26 1.44
CA GLY A 127 19.98 4.03 1.24
C GLY A 127 19.56 2.63 1.66
N LYS A 128 18.32 2.53 2.13
CA LYS A 128 17.63 1.27 2.41
C LYS A 128 16.27 1.34 1.75
N LYS A 129 15.93 0.30 0.98
CA LYS A 129 14.58 0.08 0.45
C LYS A 129 13.97 -1.13 1.16
N GLN A 130 12.75 -0.99 1.67
CA GLN A 130 11.99 -2.06 2.29
C GLN A 130 10.58 -2.11 1.68
N ASP A 131 10.20 -3.25 1.12
CA ASP A 131 8.86 -3.46 0.58
C ASP A 131 8.02 -4.22 1.61
N LEU A 132 6.86 -3.65 1.97
CA LEU A 132 5.87 -4.18 2.90
C LEU A 132 4.59 -4.52 2.13
N TRP A 133 3.93 -5.61 2.52
CA TRP A 133 2.67 -6.03 1.95
C TRP A 133 1.61 -6.15 3.03
N TYR A 134 0.48 -5.48 2.86
CA TYR A 134 -0.66 -5.58 3.77
C TYR A 134 -1.79 -6.36 3.12
N VAL A 135 -2.36 -7.29 3.87
CA VAL A 135 -3.61 -7.97 3.52
C VAL A 135 -4.72 -7.37 4.36
N VAL A 136 -5.67 -6.72 3.69
CA VAL A 136 -6.73 -5.95 4.34
C VAL A 136 -8.09 -6.47 3.90
N ASP A 137 -9.00 -6.66 4.85
CA ASP A 137 -10.39 -6.96 4.51
C ASP A 137 -11.05 -5.74 3.85
N LEU A 138 -11.62 -5.93 2.65
CA LEU A 138 -12.21 -4.86 1.86
C LEU A 138 -13.39 -4.16 2.56
N LEU A 139 -14.17 -4.90 3.36
CA LEU A 139 -15.38 -4.40 3.99
C LEU A 139 -15.08 -3.69 5.30
N THR A 140 -14.23 -4.29 6.14
CA THR A 140 -13.96 -3.79 7.49
C THR A 140 -12.74 -2.87 7.53
N GLY A 141 -11.81 -3.00 6.58
CA GLY A 141 -10.51 -2.33 6.63
C GLY A 141 -9.56 -2.94 7.65
N GLU A 142 -9.90 -4.09 8.24
CA GLU A 142 -9.03 -4.76 9.21
C GLU A 142 -7.81 -5.35 8.51
N LYS A 143 -6.63 -4.96 8.98
CA LYS A 143 -5.35 -5.54 8.57
C LYS A 143 -5.25 -6.95 9.15
N GLN A 144 -5.33 -7.97 8.30
CA GLN A 144 -5.19 -9.36 8.71
C GLN A 144 -3.73 -9.74 8.91
N GLN A 145 -2.84 -9.30 8.00
CA GLN A 145 -1.42 -9.68 8.04
C GLN A 145 -0.52 -8.68 7.31
N THR A 146 0.75 -8.61 7.73
CA THR A 146 1.84 -8.08 6.92
C THR A 146 2.60 -9.26 6.31
N LEU A 147 2.55 -9.44 4.99
CA LEU A 147 3.29 -10.53 4.32
C LEU A 147 4.78 -10.17 4.31
N THR A 148 5.58 -10.95 5.03
CA THR A 148 7.04 -10.92 4.95
C THR A 148 7.52 -12.20 4.26
N SER A 149 8.75 -12.18 3.71
CA SER A 149 9.32 -13.31 2.95
C SER A 149 9.32 -14.67 3.68
N SER A 150 9.07 -14.68 4.99
CA SER A 150 9.05 -15.88 5.83
C SER A 150 7.65 -16.50 6.04
N PHE A 151 6.58 -15.94 5.47
CA PHE A 151 5.23 -16.42 5.75
C PHE A 151 4.35 -16.44 4.50
N ALA A 152 4.29 -17.62 3.87
CA ALA A 152 3.35 -17.94 2.80
C ALA A 152 2.67 -19.28 3.13
N GLU A 153 2.01 -19.36 4.29
CA GLU A 153 1.10 -20.48 4.56
C GLU A 153 -0.30 -20.17 4.04
N VAL A 154 -0.83 -21.17 3.34
CA VAL A 154 -2.03 -21.16 2.50
C VAL A 154 -3.26 -20.81 3.31
N PHE A 155 -3.90 -19.67 2.98
CA PHE A 155 -5.24 -19.35 3.47
C PHE A 155 -6.27 -19.49 2.36
N CYS A 156 -7.44 -20.04 2.70
CA CYS A 156 -8.65 -19.92 1.88
C CYS A 156 -8.98 -18.43 1.83
N PRO A 157 -8.87 -17.75 0.68
CA PRO A 157 -9.18 -16.33 0.61
C PRO A 157 -10.66 -16.17 0.98
N SER A 158 -10.95 -15.53 2.11
CA SER A 158 -12.22 -14.84 2.23
C SER A 158 -12.36 -13.95 0.99
N SER A 159 -13.54 -13.94 0.37
CA SER A 159 -13.71 -13.54 -1.03
C SER A 159 -13.50 -12.04 -1.32
N SER A 160 -12.83 -11.28 -0.44
CA SER A 160 -12.73 -9.81 -0.50
C SER A 160 -11.48 -9.26 0.21
N LEU A 161 -10.31 -9.80 -0.11
CA LEU A 161 -9.03 -9.29 0.42
C LEU A 161 -8.39 -8.30 -0.55
N LEU A 162 -7.89 -7.18 -0.01
CA LEU A 162 -7.04 -6.22 -0.70
C LEU A 162 -5.58 -6.48 -0.34
N TYR A 163 -4.74 -6.57 -1.36
CA TYR A 163 -3.29 -6.68 -1.22
C TYR A 163 -2.66 -5.33 -1.54
N LEU A 164 -2.12 -4.67 -0.52
CA LEU A 164 -1.54 -3.34 -0.63
C LEU A 164 -0.02 -3.43 -0.47
N GLY A 165 0.72 -3.12 -1.53
CA GLY A 165 2.16 -2.93 -1.44
C GLY A 165 2.49 -1.52 -0.97
N ARG A 166 3.39 -1.39 0.01
CA ARG A 166 3.95 -0.12 0.47
C ARG A 166 5.46 -0.23 0.52
N THR A 167 6.15 0.71 -0.09
CA THR A 167 7.62 0.75 -0.09
C THR A 167 8.09 1.87 0.81
N GLU A 168 9.06 1.56 1.67
CA GLU A 168 9.78 2.51 2.51
C GLU A 168 11.19 2.72 1.97
N TYR A 169 11.54 3.98 1.75
CA TYR A 169 12.84 4.45 1.28
C TYR A 169 13.49 5.27 2.37
N THR A 170 14.50 4.72 3.05
CA THR A 170 15.28 5.43 4.05
C THR A 170 16.61 5.86 3.44
N ILE A 171 16.93 7.15 3.53
CA ILE A 171 18.23 7.70 3.13
C ILE A 171 18.94 8.30 4.34
N THR A 172 20.20 7.92 4.51
CA THR A 172 21.07 8.37 5.59
C THR A 172 22.28 9.08 5.01
N MET A 173 22.52 10.32 5.45
CA MET A 173 23.68 11.14 5.10
C MET A 173 24.64 11.22 6.27
N TYR A 174 25.87 10.76 6.06
CA TYR A 174 26.93 10.76 7.08
C TYR A 174 28.11 11.60 6.61
N ASP A 175 28.48 12.62 7.39
CA ASP A 175 29.65 13.45 7.07
C ASP A 175 30.92 12.78 7.59
N THR A 176 31.81 12.42 6.68
CA THR A 176 33.07 11.76 7.04
C THR A 176 34.09 12.68 7.71
N LYS A 177 33.96 14.01 7.55
CA LYS A 177 34.85 15.00 8.15
C LYS A 177 34.48 15.28 9.61
N SER A 178 33.21 15.56 9.88
CA SER A 178 32.73 15.77 11.26
C SER A 178 32.45 14.47 11.99
N ARG A 179 32.30 13.34 11.27
CA ARG A 179 31.91 12.02 11.80
C ARG A 179 30.50 11.99 12.40
N GLU A 180 29.61 12.82 11.88
CA GLU A 180 28.24 12.98 12.38
C GLU A 180 27.20 12.58 11.32
N LEU A 181 26.05 12.10 11.81
CA LEU A 181 24.85 11.94 11.00
C LEU A 181 24.30 13.32 10.66
N ARG A 182 24.36 13.69 9.37
CA ARG A 182 23.87 14.98 8.86
C ARG A 182 22.36 14.99 8.70
N TRP A 183 21.81 13.89 8.19
CA TRP A 183 20.40 13.80 7.85
C TRP A 183 19.96 12.33 7.71
N ASN A 184 18.76 12.01 8.17
CA ASN A 184 18.15 10.70 8.05
C ASN A 184 16.67 10.88 7.78
N ALA A 185 16.23 10.50 6.58
CA ALA A 185 14.84 10.63 6.18
C ALA A 185 14.28 9.32 5.65
N THR A 186 13.04 9.03 6.01
CA THR A 186 12.25 7.93 5.45
C THR A 186 11.08 8.52 4.68
N TYR A 187 10.95 8.12 3.42
CA TYR A 187 9.80 8.39 2.56
C TYR A 187 9.10 7.07 2.24
N SER A 188 7.78 7.03 2.34
CA SER A 188 7.00 5.82 2.09
C SER A 188 5.90 6.08 1.07
N ASP A 189 5.75 5.19 0.08
CA ASP A 189 4.73 5.31 -0.97
C ASP A 189 4.01 3.97 -1.17
N TYR A 190 2.73 4.02 -1.56
CA TYR A 190 1.99 2.83 -1.94
C TYR A 190 2.32 2.44 -3.39
N ALA A 191 2.63 1.17 -3.59
CA ALA A 191 2.84 0.60 -4.91
C ALA A 191 1.56 0.77 -5.74
N SER A 192 1.70 1.40 -6.89
CA SER A 192 0.58 1.68 -7.79
C SER A 192 0.98 1.57 -9.25
N THR A 193 -0.01 1.29 -10.09
CA THR A 193 0.16 1.22 -11.54
C THR A 193 0.07 2.61 -12.18
N LEU A 194 0.76 2.77 -13.33
CA LEU A 194 0.70 4.00 -14.11
C LEU A 194 -0.69 4.21 -14.73
N PRO A 195 -1.09 5.46 -15.03
CA PRO A 195 -2.34 5.74 -15.71
C PRO A 195 -2.40 5.06 -17.08
N ASP A 196 -3.44 4.26 -17.33
CA ASP A 196 -3.82 3.76 -18.66
C ASP A 196 -4.75 4.78 -19.34
N ASP A 197 -4.48 5.13 -20.60
CA ASP A 197 -5.29 6.05 -21.42
C ASP A 197 -6.73 5.54 -21.64
N ASP A 198 -6.95 4.25 -21.42
CA ASP A 198 -8.22 3.57 -21.75
C ASP A 198 -9.35 3.84 -20.73
N THR A 199 -9.06 4.49 -19.58
CA THR A 199 -10.06 4.70 -18.52
C THR A 199 -10.39 6.18 -18.34
N LYS A 200 -11.57 6.60 -18.82
CA LYS A 200 -12.12 7.94 -18.58
C LYS A 200 -12.49 8.11 -17.11
N TYR A 201 -11.58 8.68 -16.33
CA TYR A 201 -11.84 9.10 -14.97
C TYR A 201 -12.61 10.43 -14.98
N LYS A 202 -13.86 10.42 -14.53
CA LYS A 202 -14.80 11.57 -14.63
C LYS A 202 -14.79 12.49 -13.40
N MET A 203 -13.77 12.40 -12.53
CA MET A 203 -13.68 13.21 -11.32
C MET A 203 -12.36 13.98 -11.32
N ALA A 204 -12.41 15.20 -10.79
CA ALA A 204 -11.21 15.97 -10.47
C ALA A 204 -11.18 16.25 -8.97
N HIS A 205 -9.99 16.19 -8.39
CA HIS A 205 -9.78 16.36 -6.95
C HIS A 205 -8.90 17.57 -6.68
N PHE A 206 -9.35 18.42 -5.77
CA PHE A 206 -8.60 19.55 -5.24
C PHE A 206 -8.32 19.29 -3.77
N VAL A 207 -7.05 19.41 -3.39
CA VAL A 207 -6.55 19.04 -2.08
C VAL A 207 -5.86 20.24 -1.46
N SER A 208 -6.15 20.51 -0.19
CA SER A 208 -5.42 21.50 0.59
C SER A 208 -4.00 21.04 0.95
N ASN A 209 -3.03 21.95 0.93
CA ASN A 209 -1.66 21.61 1.35
C ASN A 209 -1.48 21.44 2.87
N GLY A 210 -2.40 21.91 3.72
CA GLY A 210 -2.16 22.08 5.16
C GLY A 210 -3.12 21.39 6.13
N ASP A 211 -4.40 21.25 5.80
CA ASP A 211 -5.44 20.83 6.77
C ASP A 211 -6.13 19.51 6.42
N GLY A 212 -5.98 19.01 5.19
CA GLY A 212 -6.54 17.74 4.75
C GLY A 212 -7.93 17.84 4.13
N LEU A 213 -8.35 19.04 3.70
CA LEU A 213 -9.57 19.26 2.95
C LEU A 213 -9.42 18.74 1.50
N VAL A 214 -10.41 17.97 1.06
CA VAL A 214 -10.54 17.50 -0.32
C VAL A 214 -11.89 17.91 -0.87
N VAL A 215 -11.87 18.54 -2.04
CA VAL A 215 -13.05 18.87 -2.83
C VAL A 215 -13.00 18.04 -4.11
N THR A 216 -14.05 17.24 -4.33
CA THR A 216 -14.19 16.44 -5.54
C THR A 216 -15.29 17.01 -6.41
N VAL A 217 -14.97 17.22 -7.68
CA VAL A 217 -15.89 17.74 -8.68
C VAL A 217 -16.03 16.77 -9.84
N ASP A 218 -17.16 16.83 -10.55
CA ASP A 218 -17.29 16.19 -11.85
C ASP A 218 -16.34 16.87 -12.85
N SER A 219 -15.55 16.08 -13.58
CA SER A 219 -14.53 16.65 -14.49
C SER A 219 -15.12 17.26 -15.75
N GLU A 220 -16.35 16.89 -16.13
CA GLU A 220 -17.03 17.38 -17.34
C GLU A 220 -17.89 18.61 -17.03
N THR A 221 -18.65 18.59 -15.93
CA THR A 221 -19.55 19.69 -15.57
C THR A 221 -18.94 20.71 -14.61
N GLY A 222 -17.96 20.30 -13.80
CA GLY A 222 -17.40 21.11 -12.72
C GLY A 222 -18.25 21.14 -11.45
N ASP A 223 -19.34 20.37 -11.39
CA ASP A 223 -20.22 20.33 -10.23
C ASP A 223 -19.53 19.66 -9.03
N VAL A 224 -19.66 20.26 -7.85
CA VAL A 224 -19.14 19.68 -6.61
C VAL A 224 -19.92 18.42 -6.27
N GLN A 225 -19.23 17.28 -6.24
CA GLN A 225 -19.81 16.00 -5.85
C GLN A 225 -19.81 15.82 -4.34
N TRP A 226 -18.68 16.12 -3.70
CA TRP A 226 -18.54 16.05 -2.25
C TRP A 226 -17.31 16.83 -1.75
N VAL A 227 -17.34 17.15 -0.47
CA VAL A 227 -16.25 17.79 0.28
C VAL A 227 -16.01 16.98 1.54
N GLN A 228 -14.75 16.67 1.82
CA GLN A 228 -14.36 15.86 2.98
C GLN A 228 -13.07 16.39 3.59
N ASN A 229 -12.99 16.43 4.92
CA ASN A 229 -11.76 16.75 5.64
C ASN A 229 -11.21 15.47 6.31
N TYR A 230 -9.92 15.20 6.13
CA TYR A 230 -9.20 14.06 6.70
C TYR A 230 -8.33 14.43 7.92
N ASN A 231 -8.25 15.71 8.30
CA ASN A 231 -7.46 16.26 9.41
C ASN A 231 -5.93 16.06 9.28
N SER A 232 -5.47 15.73 8.08
CA SER A 232 -4.08 15.50 7.72
C SER A 232 -3.95 15.74 6.21
N PRO A 233 -2.91 16.46 5.73
CA PRO A 233 -2.74 16.73 4.31
C PRO A 233 -2.80 15.45 3.47
N VAL A 234 -3.60 15.46 2.40
CA VAL A 234 -3.67 14.35 1.46
C VAL A 234 -2.49 14.45 0.50
N VAL A 235 -1.79 13.34 0.31
CA VAL A 235 -0.53 13.28 -0.46
C VAL A 235 -0.64 12.39 -1.69
N ALA A 236 -1.62 11.47 -1.70
CA ALA A 236 -1.93 10.66 -2.85
C ALA A 236 -3.37 10.14 -2.80
N MET A 237 -3.93 9.90 -3.98
CA MET A 237 -5.27 9.34 -4.15
C MET A 237 -5.18 8.18 -5.15
N TYR A 238 -5.93 7.12 -4.91
CA TYR A 238 -5.89 5.91 -5.71
C TYR A 238 -7.29 5.33 -5.95
N ILE A 239 -7.44 4.62 -7.06
CA ILE A 239 -8.58 3.73 -7.31
C ILE A 239 -8.09 2.29 -7.34
N TRP A 240 -8.98 1.34 -7.02
CA TRP A 240 -8.70 -0.06 -7.29
C TRP A 240 -9.04 -0.40 -8.73
N GLN A 241 -8.08 -0.95 -9.47
CA GLN A 241 -8.26 -1.39 -10.84
C GLN A 241 -7.32 -2.56 -11.15
N ARG A 242 -7.80 -3.58 -11.88
CA ARG A 242 -7.00 -4.75 -12.29
C ARG A 242 -6.22 -5.37 -11.12
N GLU A 243 -6.89 -5.57 -9.98
CA GLU A 243 -6.32 -6.18 -8.76
C GLU A 243 -5.16 -5.40 -8.09
N GLY A 244 -5.09 -4.08 -8.30
CA GLY A 244 -4.12 -3.24 -7.60
C GLY A 244 -4.55 -1.78 -7.46
N LEU A 245 -3.75 -1.01 -6.73
CA LEU A 245 -3.90 0.44 -6.66
C LEU A 245 -3.44 1.09 -7.97
N ARG A 246 -4.19 2.09 -8.39
CA ARG A 246 -3.81 3.01 -9.47
C ARG A 246 -3.86 4.43 -8.93
N LYS A 247 -2.73 5.14 -8.99
CA LYS A 247 -2.65 6.54 -8.56
C LYS A 247 -3.45 7.40 -9.54
N ILE A 248 -4.27 8.29 -8.99
CA ILE A 248 -5.04 9.26 -9.77
C ILE A 248 -4.51 10.68 -9.47
N PRO A 249 -4.59 11.59 -10.45
CA PRO A 249 -4.13 12.95 -10.26
C PRO A 249 -5.05 13.71 -9.29
N HIS A 250 -4.45 14.54 -8.46
CA HIS A 250 -5.12 15.57 -7.68
C HIS A 250 -4.35 16.88 -7.81
N THR A 251 -5.04 18.00 -7.61
CA THR A 251 -4.44 19.34 -7.68
C THR A 251 -4.32 19.89 -6.27
N ASN A 252 -3.10 20.23 -5.88
CA ASN A 252 -2.82 20.91 -4.63
C ASN A 252 -3.23 22.39 -4.71
N VAL A 253 -4.00 22.85 -3.73
CA VAL A 253 -4.53 24.20 -3.61
C VAL A 253 -4.05 24.81 -2.29
N ALA A 254 -3.61 26.06 -2.39
CA ALA A 254 -3.07 26.85 -1.28
C ALA A 254 -4.16 27.64 -0.55
#